data_AF-A0A645GK30-F1
#
_entry.id   AF-A0A645GK30-F1
#
_cell.length_a   1.000
_cell.length_b   1.000
_cell.length_c   1.000
_cell.angle_alpha   90.00
_cell.angle_beta   90.00
_cell.angle_gamma   90.00
#
_symmetry.space_group_name_H-M   'P 1'
#
loop_
_entity.id
_entity.type
_entity.pdbx_description
1 polymer ?
#
loop_
_entity_poly.entity_id
_entity_poly.type
_entity_poly.pdbx_seq_one_letter_code
_entity_poly.pdbx_strand_id
1 'polypeptide(L)'
;MGQSAQTSPDCDTQEMLAALPSMAKNEWKQAEDALKSFFYPVCINADGYEVTLVLERVGPYKNMIMVYIGGQFQGKWIAEDCEERRRFMQKKVRSLLTPKQKADYKKLSKRMQKELAQRYHNMEYETYSPQWSSFGALKKHLTTNNQSIRLIKIG
;
A
#
# COMPACT_ATOMS: atom_id res chain seq x y z
N MET A 1 -32.59 -46.50 27.51
CA MET A 1 -32.10 -46.62 26.11
C MET A 1 -32.79 -45.52 25.31
N GLY A 2 -32.16 -44.56 24.64
CA GLY A 2 -30.77 -44.18 24.46
C GLY A 2 -30.75 -42.68 24.11
N GLN A 3 -29.60 -42.05 24.36
CA GLN A 3 -29.32 -40.67 23.99
C GLN A 3 -29.22 -40.56 22.46
N SER A 4 -29.64 -39.43 21.89
CA SER A 4 -28.99 -38.89 20.69
C SER A 4 -28.96 -37.37 20.81
N ALA A 5 -27.76 -36.87 21.08
CA ALA A 5 -27.40 -35.47 21.01
C ALA A 5 -27.47 -35.03 19.55
N GLN A 6 -28.20 -33.95 19.28
CA GLN A 6 -28.07 -33.21 18.02
C GLN A 6 -26.86 -32.30 18.16
N THR A 7 -25.75 -32.71 17.55
CA THR A 7 -24.60 -31.83 17.29
C THR A 7 -24.99 -30.85 16.19
N SER A 8 -25.08 -29.57 16.54
CA SER A 8 -25.20 -28.45 15.60
C SER A 8 -24.00 -28.43 14.64
N PRO A 9 -24.19 -28.14 13.34
CA PRO A 9 -23.07 -28.01 12.42
C PRO A 9 -22.38 -26.65 12.60
N ASP A 10 -21.10 -26.73 12.93
CA ASP A 10 -19.99 -25.89 12.46
C ASP A 10 -20.02 -24.39 12.76
N CYS A 11 -19.80 -24.05 14.03
CA CYS A 11 -19.04 -22.85 14.41
C CYS A 11 -17.55 -22.96 13.98
N ASP A 12 -17.06 -24.19 13.75
CA ASP A 12 -15.66 -24.50 13.48
C ASP A 12 -15.16 -24.05 12.10
N THR A 13 -16.04 -23.89 11.09
CA THR A 13 -15.57 -23.39 9.77
C THR A 13 -15.23 -21.90 9.81
N GLN A 14 -15.82 -21.15 10.74
CA GLN A 14 -15.61 -19.71 10.86
C GLN A 14 -14.38 -19.37 11.72
N GLU A 15 -13.98 -20.29 12.63
CA GLU A 15 -12.73 -20.22 13.38
C GLU A 15 -11.52 -20.82 12.63
N MET A 16 -11.72 -21.72 11.65
CA MET A 16 -10.64 -22.22 10.80
C MET A 16 -10.10 -21.20 9.78
N LEU A 17 -10.81 -20.08 9.58
CA LEU A 17 -10.30 -18.90 8.87
C LEU A 17 -9.55 -17.94 9.82
N ALA A 18 -9.23 -18.36 11.04
CA ALA A 18 -8.28 -17.67 11.91
C ALA A 18 -6.91 -17.57 11.20
N ALA A 19 -6.69 -16.39 10.61
CA ALA A 19 -5.40 -15.81 10.27
C ALA A 19 -4.35 -16.81 9.77
N LEU A 20 -4.42 -17.15 8.47
CA LEU A 20 -3.23 -17.63 7.77
C LEU A 20 -2.06 -16.71 8.13
N PRO A 21 -0.95 -17.27 8.66
CA PRO A 21 0.08 -16.46 9.29
C PRO A 21 0.61 -15.43 8.29
N SER A 22 0.48 -14.17 8.67
CA SER A 22 1.09 -13.07 7.93
C SER A 22 2.61 -13.17 8.01
N MET A 23 3.28 -12.74 6.95
CA MET A 23 4.73 -12.86 6.78
C MET A 23 5.50 -12.53 8.07
N ALA A 24 6.38 -13.46 8.46
CA ALA A 24 7.22 -13.33 9.63
C ALA A 24 8.36 -12.31 9.41
N LYS A 25 9.04 -11.91 10.50
CA LYS A 25 10.12 -10.90 10.45
C LYS A 25 11.26 -11.29 9.51
N ASN A 26 11.61 -12.57 9.44
CA ASN A 26 12.64 -13.13 8.56
C ASN A 26 12.22 -13.06 7.08
N GLU A 27 10.98 -13.41 6.75
CA GLU A 27 10.46 -13.34 5.37
C GLU A 27 10.42 -11.89 4.87
N TRP A 28 10.03 -10.95 5.72
CA TRP A 28 10.12 -9.53 5.39
C TRP A 28 11.56 -9.07 5.14
N LYS A 29 12.53 -9.62 5.90
CA LYS A 29 13.95 -9.30 5.70
C LYS A 29 14.45 -9.86 4.37
N GLN A 30 14.09 -11.09 4.04
CA GLN A 30 14.42 -11.73 2.75
C GLN A 30 13.84 -10.94 1.58
N ALA A 31 12.57 -10.52 1.67
CA ALA A 31 11.94 -9.67 0.66
C ALA A 31 12.65 -8.32 0.50
N GLU A 32 13.04 -7.68 1.60
CA GLU A 32 13.80 -6.43 1.58
C GLU A 32 15.15 -6.60 0.88
N ASP A 33 15.87 -7.68 1.19
CA ASP A 33 17.19 -7.93 0.63
C ASP A 33 17.11 -8.30 -0.86
N ALA A 34 16.09 -9.05 -1.27
CA ALA A 34 15.81 -9.34 -2.68
C ALA A 34 15.56 -8.07 -3.50
N LEU A 35 14.74 -7.15 -2.96
CA LEU A 35 14.39 -5.88 -3.61
C LEU A 35 15.53 -4.84 -3.67
N LYS A 36 16.75 -5.21 -3.29
CA LYS A 36 17.98 -4.45 -3.60
C LYS A 36 18.53 -4.75 -4.99
N SER A 37 18.02 -5.79 -5.65
CA SER A 37 18.43 -6.24 -6.98
C SER A 37 17.27 -6.17 -7.96
N PHE A 38 17.58 -5.89 -9.23
CA PHE A 38 16.60 -5.86 -10.32
C PHE A 38 16.10 -7.26 -10.73
N PHE A 39 16.84 -8.32 -10.37
CA PHE A 39 16.61 -9.67 -10.88
C PHE A 39 15.78 -10.56 -9.94
N TYR A 40 15.46 -10.08 -8.74
CA TYR A 40 14.75 -10.85 -7.72
C TYR A 40 13.41 -10.20 -7.38
N PRO A 41 12.40 -10.35 -8.25
CA PRO A 41 11.05 -9.93 -7.92
C PRO A 41 10.55 -10.71 -6.71
N VAL A 42 9.71 -10.07 -5.90
CA VAL A 42 9.07 -10.68 -4.73
C VAL A 42 7.58 -10.83 -5.01
N CYS A 43 7.10 -12.07 -5.05
CA CYS A 43 5.69 -12.38 -5.21
C CYS A 43 5.07 -12.67 -3.83
N ILE A 44 4.01 -11.95 -3.49
CA ILE A 44 3.23 -12.15 -2.27
C ILE A 44 1.75 -12.37 -2.61
N ASN A 45 1.04 -13.08 -1.75
CA ASN A 45 -0.42 -13.07 -1.72
C ASN A 45 -0.86 -12.15 -0.59
N ALA A 46 -1.60 -11.09 -0.89
CA ALA A 46 -2.16 -10.19 0.11
C ALA A 46 -3.68 -10.23 0.03
N ASP A 47 -4.36 -10.82 1.02
CA ASP A 47 -5.83 -10.97 1.05
C ASP A 47 -6.42 -11.56 -0.26
N GLY A 48 -5.74 -12.54 -0.86
CA GLY A 48 -6.16 -13.16 -2.11
C GLY A 48 -5.62 -12.48 -3.38
N TYR A 49 -5.06 -11.27 -3.29
CA TYR A 49 -4.41 -10.60 -4.42
C TYR A 49 -3.01 -11.16 -4.66
N GLU A 50 -2.72 -11.60 -5.88
CA GLU A 50 -1.35 -11.86 -6.32
C GLU A 50 -0.64 -10.54 -6.60
N VAL A 51 0.38 -10.24 -5.81
CA VAL A 51 1.13 -8.98 -5.89
C VAL A 51 2.59 -9.28 -6.19
N THR A 52 3.13 -8.63 -7.21
CA THR A 52 4.54 -8.69 -7.55
C THR A 52 5.20 -7.36 -7.24
N LEU A 53 6.27 -7.41 -6.45
CA LEU A 53 7.12 -6.27 -6.11
C LEU A 53 8.41 -6.39 -6.90
N VAL A 54 8.79 -5.33 -7.62
CA VAL A 54 9.98 -5.31 -8.47
C VAL A 54 10.76 -4.03 -8.23
N LEU A 55 12.08 -4.11 -8.11
CA LEU A 55 12.91 -2.91 -8.15
C LEU A 55 13.01 -2.44 -9.60
N GLU A 56 12.63 -1.19 -9.88
CA GLU A 56 12.66 -0.60 -11.21
C GLU A 56 13.41 0.73 -11.22
N ARG A 57 14.02 1.05 -12.37
CA ARG A 57 14.64 2.34 -12.61
C ARG A 57 13.59 3.34 -13.06
N VAL A 58 13.34 4.36 -12.25
CA VAL A 58 12.36 5.44 -12.52
C VAL A 58 13.02 6.75 -12.96
N GLY A 59 14.34 6.75 -13.08
CA GLY A 59 15.13 7.87 -13.60
C GLY A 59 16.61 7.52 -13.68
N PRO A 60 17.46 8.42 -14.20
CA PRO A 60 18.88 8.14 -14.43
C PRO A 60 19.62 7.65 -13.18
N TYR A 61 19.29 8.19 -12.01
CA TYR A 61 19.94 7.88 -10.73
C TYR A 61 18.96 7.45 -9.65
N LYS A 62 17.80 6.91 -10.05
CA LYS A 62 16.71 6.65 -9.12
C LYS A 62 16.02 5.33 -9.42
N ASN A 63 15.99 4.49 -8.39
CA ASN A 63 15.24 3.24 -8.38
C ASN A 63 14.09 3.33 -7.36
N MET A 64 13.00 2.63 -7.64
CA MET A 64 11.86 2.47 -6.74
C MET A 64 11.30 1.07 -6.85
N ILE A 65 10.61 0.62 -5.81
CA ILE A 65 9.87 -0.64 -5.82
C ILE A 65 8.52 -0.37 -6.48
N MET A 66 8.24 -1.06 -7.59
CA MET A 66 6.99 -1.02 -8.33
C MET A 66 6.08 -2.16 -7.87
N VAL A 67 4.77 -1.86 -7.74
CA VAL A 67 3.75 -2.82 -7.37
C VAL A 67 2.91 -3.20 -8.60
N TYR A 68 2.83 -4.50 -8.86
CA TYR A 68 1.97 -5.11 -9.87
C TYR A 68 0.93 -6.01 -9.18
N ILE A 69 -0.30 -6.02 -9.68
CA ILE A 69 -1.38 -6.87 -9.15
C ILE A 69 -1.88 -7.74 -10.29
N GLY A 70 -1.86 -9.06 -10.10
CA GLY A 70 -2.09 -10.02 -11.18
C GLY A 70 -1.11 -9.84 -12.34
N GLY A 71 0.15 -9.49 -12.03
CA GLY A 71 1.22 -9.31 -13.02
C GLY A 71 1.14 -8.04 -13.87
N GLN A 72 0.18 -7.14 -13.63
CA GLN A 72 0.00 -5.93 -14.43
C GLN A 72 -0.10 -4.67 -13.57
N PHE A 73 0.08 -3.52 -14.22
CA PHE A 73 -0.27 -2.22 -13.67
C PHE A 73 -1.48 -1.67 -14.45
N GLN A 74 -2.50 -1.18 -13.74
CA GLN A 74 -3.67 -0.57 -14.38
C GLN A 74 -3.78 0.91 -13.99
N GLY A 75 -3.90 1.79 -14.99
CA GLY A 75 -4.05 3.23 -14.78
C GLY A 75 -5.28 3.61 -13.93
N LYS A 76 -6.33 2.79 -13.95
CA LYS A 76 -7.53 2.97 -13.12
C LYS A 76 -7.20 3.04 -11.62
N TRP A 77 -6.15 2.37 -11.16
CA TRP A 77 -5.73 2.40 -9.76
C TRP A 77 -5.21 3.78 -9.32
N ILE A 78 -4.83 4.64 -10.27
CA ILE A 78 -4.47 6.03 -9.99
C ILE A 78 -5.69 6.94 -10.15
N ALA A 79 -6.54 6.67 -11.15
CA ALA A 79 -7.64 7.53 -11.53
C ALA A 79 -8.89 7.38 -10.64
N GLU A 80 -9.18 6.17 -10.17
CA GLU A 80 -10.48 5.80 -9.58
C GLU A 80 -10.34 5.27 -8.16
N ASP A 81 -11.41 5.42 -7.36
CA ASP A 81 -11.49 4.83 -6.03
C ASP A 81 -11.86 3.36 -6.08
N CYS A 82 -10.83 2.52 -6.08
CA CYS A 82 -10.97 1.06 -6.05
C CYS A 82 -10.19 0.43 -4.88
N GLU A 83 -10.50 -0.83 -4.60
CA GLU A 83 -9.90 -1.57 -3.50
C GLU A 83 -8.39 -1.76 -3.68
N GLU A 84 -7.93 -2.02 -4.90
CA GLU A 84 -6.50 -2.15 -5.22
C GLU A 84 -5.74 -0.87 -4.88
N ARG A 85 -6.35 0.29 -5.13
CA ARG A 85 -5.75 1.59 -4.80
C ARG A 85 -5.55 1.73 -3.30
N ARG A 86 -6.59 1.44 -2.52
CA ARG A 86 -6.57 1.58 -1.05
C ARG A 86 -5.56 0.62 -0.40
N ARG A 87 -5.39 -0.58 -0.99
CA ARG A 87 -4.54 -1.65 -0.45
C ARG A 87 -3.07 -1.54 -0.84
N PHE A 88 -2.77 -1.03 -2.03
CA PHE A 88 -1.45 -1.18 -2.63
C PHE A 88 -0.82 0.11 -3.16
N MET A 89 -1.59 1.19 -3.36
CA MET A 89 -1.07 2.44 -3.91
C MET A 89 -0.67 3.42 -2.81
N GLN A 90 0.49 4.05 -2.98
CA GLN A 90 0.94 5.10 -2.08
C GLN A 90 0.17 6.39 -2.34
N LYS A 91 -0.65 6.81 -1.37
CA LYS A 91 -1.24 8.15 -1.33
C LYS A 91 -0.18 9.20 -0.98
N LYS A 92 -0.11 10.27 -1.77
CA LYS A 92 0.76 11.43 -1.55
C LYS A 92 -0.06 12.71 -1.67
N VAL A 93 -0.02 13.54 -0.63
CA VAL A 93 -0.59 14.89 -0.67
C VAL A 93 0.45 15.84 -1.28
N ARG A 94 0.05 16.60 -2.27
CA ARG A 94 0.88 17.53 -3.03
C ARG A 94 0.31 18.93 -2.89
N SER A 95 1.19 19.93 -2.83
CA SER A 95 0.76 21.33 -2.77
C SER A 95 0.56 21.87 -4.18
N LEU A 96 -0.51 22.63 -4.37
CA LEU A 96 -0.77 23.45 -5.56
C LEU A 96 0.12 24.69 -5.61
N LEU A 97 0.73 25.07 -4.49
CA LEU A 97 1.60 26.24 -4.41
C LEU A 97 3.04 25.90 -4.79
N THR A 98 3.60 26.71 -5.68
CA THR A 98 5.04 26.75 -5.95
C THR A 98 5.83 27.23 -4.72
N PRO A 99 7.15 27.02 -4.65
CA PRO A 99 7.97 27.51 -3.54
C PRO A 99 7.83 29.03 -3.30
N LYS A 100 7.77 29.82 -4.38
CA LYS A 100 7.55 31.27 -4.29
C LYS A 100 6.19 31.60 -3.68
N GLN A 101 5.12 30.99 -4.18
CA GLN A 101 3.78 31.20 -3.65
C GLN A 101 3.65 30.76 -2.19
N LYS A 102 4.34 29.69 -1.77
CA LYS A 102 4.40 29.29 -0.35
C LYS A 102 5.07 30.35 0.51
N ALA A 103 6.14 30.97 0.02
CA ALA A 103 6.81 32.05 0.74
C ALA A 103 5.91 33.28 0.87
N ASP A 104 5.19 33.64 -0.19
CA ASP A 104 4.24 34.77 -0.16
C ASP A 104 3.02 34.47 0.71
N TYR A 105 2.49 33.25 0.66
CA TYR A 105 1.40 32.79 1.52
C TYR A 105 1.76 32.91 3.02
N LYS A 106 2.99 32.58 3.39
CA LYS A 106 3.49 32.71 4.78
C LYS A 106 3.55 34.16 5.27
N LYS A 107 3.61 35.16 4.38
CA LYS A 107 3.60 36.59 4.73
C LYS A 107 2.20 37.11 5.05
N LEU A 108 1.15 36.39 4.64
CA LEU A 108 -0.24 36.76 4.94
C LEU A 108 -0.52 36.62 6.44
N SER A 109 -1.52 37.36 6.94
CA SER A 109 -1.97 37.18 8.32
C SER A 109 -2.48 35.76 8.57
N LYS A 110 -2.35 35.26 9.81
CA LYS A 110 -2.87 33.92 10.18
C LYS A 110 -4.37 33.75 9.87
N ARG A 111 -5.14 34.85 9.98
CA ARG A 111 -6.57 34.86 9.61
C ARG A 111 -6.77 34.57 8.13
N MET A 112 -6.06 35.28 7.26
CA MET A 112 -6.14 35.08 5.81
C MET A 112 -5.63 33.70 5.38
N GLN A 113 -4.57 33.21 6.02
CA GLN A 113 -4.08 31.84 5.77
C GLN A 113 -5.17 30.81 6.06
N LYS A 114 -5.83 30.89 7.23
CA LYS A 114 -6.91 29.95 7.59
C LYS A 114 -8.09 30.02 6.61
N GLU A 115 -8.47 31.23 6.20
CA GLU A 115 -9.56 31.44 5.24
C GLU A 115 -9.25 30.81 3.88
N LEU A 116 -8.05 31.06 3.34
CA LEU A 116 -7.61 30.47 2.08
C LEU A 116 -7.49 28.94 2.16
N ALA A 117 -6.94 28.43 3.27
CA ALA A 117 -6.83 26.99 3.50
C ALA A 117 -8.22 26.32 3.53
N GLN A 118 -9.21 26.93 4.18
CA GLN A 118 -10.59 26.41 4.17
C GLN A 118 -11.22 26.50 2.78
N ARG A 119 -11.05 27.63 2.08
CA ARG A 119 -11.68 27.87 0.78
C ARG A 119 -11.13 26.98 -0.34
N TYR A 120 -9.84 26.64 -0.27
CA TYR A 120 -9.14 25.91 -1.33
C TYR A 120 -8.57 24.57 -0.88
N HIS A 121 -9.19 23.94 0.13
CA HIS A 121 -8.80 22.61 0.62
C HIS A 121 -7.29 22.49 0.90
N ASN A 122 -6.77 23.40 1.73
CA ASN A 122 -5.35 23.57 2.07
C ASN A 122 -4.44 23.87 0.88
N MET A 123 -4.99 24.15 -0.30
CA MET A 123 -4.27 24.28 -1.56
C MET A 123 -3.43 23.04 -1.86
N GLU A 124 -4.03 21.88 -1.60
CA GLU A 124 -3.42 20.58 -1.76
C GLU A 124 -4.29 19.67 -2.63
N TYR A 125 -3.66 18.69 -3.27
CA TYR A 125 -4.33 17.63 -4.01
C TYR A 125 -3.68 16.29 -3.72
N GLU A 126 -4.46 15.23 -3.84
CA GLU A 126 -4.00 13.87 -3.58
C GLU A 126 -3.55 13.21 -4.87
N THR A 127 -2.49 12.42 -4.78
CA THR A 127 -1.96 11.60 -5.87
C THR A 127 -1.73 10.19 -5.38
N TYR A 128 -1.91 9.22 -6.27
CA TYR A 128 -1.69 7.81 -5.99
C TYR A 128 -0.59 7.28 -6.90
N SER A 129 0.23 6.38 -6.38
CA SER A 129 1.34 5.83 -7.14
C SER A 129 1.62 4.38 -6.71
N PRO A 130 1.87 3.47 -7.67
CA PRO A 130 2.35 2.11 -7.37
C PRO A 130 3.83 2.07 -6.96
N GLN A 131 4.53 3.21 -7.01
CA GLN A 131 5.98 3.28 -6.81
C GLN A 131 6.35 3.72 -5.39
N TRP A 132 7.21 2.92 -4.77
CA TRP A 132 7.68 3.08 -3.40
C TRP A 132 9.18 3.31 -3.37
N SER A 133 9.60 4.43 -2.77
CA SER A 133 11.03 4.74 -2.60
C SER A 133 11.65 4.09 -1.35
N SER A 134 10.85 3.43 -0.52
CA SER A 134 11.29 2.83 0.74
C SER A 134 10.52 1.53 0.97
N PHE A 135 11.26 0.45 1.18
CA PHE A 135 10.69 -0.83 1.55
C PHE A 135 9.94 -0.76 2.89
N GLY A 136 10.48 -0.03 3.88
CA GLY A 136 9.80 0.15 5.16
C GLY A 136 8.44 0.85 5.04
N ALA A 137 8.32 1.85 4.18
CA ALA A 137 7.05 2.52 3.90
C ALA A 137 6.05 1.59 3.20
N LEU A 138 6.53 0.83 2.20
CA LEU A 138 5.73 -0.17 1.49
C LEU A 138 5.21 -1.24 2.46
N LYS A 139 6.11 -1.86 3.23
CA LYS A 139 5.76 -2.88 4.24
C LYS A 139 4.71 -2.36 5.20
N LYS A 140 4.92 -1.17 5.78
CA LYS A 140 3.96 -0.55 6.70
C LYS A 140 2.58 -0.43 6.06
N HIS A 141 2.52 0.10 4.83
CA HIS A 141 1.27 0.25 4.10
C HIS A 141 0.59 -1.10 3.84
N LEU A 142 1.32 -2.10 3.35
CA LEU A 142 0.76 -3.43 3.09
C LEU A 142 0.16 -4.02 4.37
N THR A 143 0.91 -3.98 5.48
CA THR A 143 0.46 -4.53 6.78
C THR A 143 -0.70 -3.75 7.42
N THR A 144 -0.89 -2.48 7.06
CA THR A 144 -1.99 -1.66 7.57
C THR A 144 -3.27 -1.92 6.78
N ASN A 145 -3.16 -2.16 5.48
CA ASN A 145 -4.31 -2.25 4.58
C ASN A 145 -4.69 -3.68 4.16
N ASN A 146 -3.96 -4.69 4.63
CA ASN A 146 -4.26 -6.10 4.35
C ASN A 146 -4.14 -6.94 5.64
N GLN A 147 -4.97 -7.96 5.77
CA GLN A 147 -5.06 -8.79 6.98
C GLN A 147 -4.10 -9.98 6.95
N SER A 148 -4.02 -10.66 5.80
CA SER A 148 -3.15 -11.81 5.54
C SER A 148 -2.20 -11.49 4.40
N ILE A 149 -0.90 -11.58 4.67
CA ILE A 149 0.14 -11.43 3.64
C ILE A 149 1.04 -12.65 3.70
N ARG A 150 1.15 -13.40 2.60
CA ARG A 150 1.99 -14.59 2.49
C ARG A 150 3.04 -14.40 1.41
N LEU A 151 4.27 -14.81 1.71
CA LEU A 151 5.31 -14.89 0.69
C LEU A 151 5.01 -16.10 -0.22
N ILE A 152 4.95 -15.86 -1.54
CA ILE A 152 4.75 -16.94 -2.53
C ILE A 152 6.12 -17.41 -3.03
N LYS A 153 6.92 -16.47 -3.52
CA LYS A 153 8.28 -16.74 -4.00
C LYS A 153 9.09 -15.46 -4.07
N ILE A 154 10.40 -15.64 -4.04
CA ILE A 154 11.39 -14.66 -4.47
C ILE A 154 12.01 -15.26 -5.74
N GLY A 155 12.23 -14.42 -6.76
CA GLY A 155 12.73 -14.80 -8.09
C GLY A 155 13.67 -16.01 -8.12
#